data_AF-A0A7K2QJA5-F1
#
_entry.id   AF-A0A7K2QJA5-F1
#
_cell.length_a   1.000
_cell.length_b   1.000
_cell.length_c   1.000
_cell.angle_alpha   90.00
_cell.angle_beta   90.00
_cell.angle_gamma   90.00
#
_symmetry.space_group_name_H-M   'P 1'
#
loop_
_entity.id
_entity.type
_entity.pdbx_description
1 polymer ?
#
loop_
_entity_poly.entity_id
_entity_poly.type
_entity_poly.pdbx_seq_one_letter_code
_entity_poly.pdbx_strand_id
1 'polypeptide(L)'
;ARSALPHTLAEAGPEQLSAVEQRLREDLGALGAAQRSEQRSAEIGRERATLEREARDAEEQLRDSADWLARWEATRTALVERVDCAQQAATLAEQLAGRLEPARLHLNAARRRDALDAEAEHAEGELLSLREESTAARERWLELKEARLRGIAAELAEALVAGQACTVCGSAEHPAPARPAPGHVDRAAEDSAHARYEQAEERRAAVERKLAAVREARAEAAAAA
;
A
#
# COMPACT_ATOMS: atom_id res chain seq x y z
N ALA A 1 104.36 -37.96 45.99
CA ALA A 1 104.05 -37.62 44.58
C ALA A 1 103.62 -38.85 43.75
N ARG A 2 104.35 -39.98 43.77
CA ARG A 2 104.03 -41.16 42.93
C ARG A 2 102.83 -42.02 43.39
N SER A 3 102.35 -41.84 44.62
CA SER A 3 101.23 -42.59 45.21
C SER A 3 99.85 -42.28 44.62
N ALA A 4 99.74 -41.25 43.77
CA ALA A 4 98.51 -40.88 43.07
C ALA A 4 98.42 -41.44 41.64
N LEU A 5 99.46 -42.15 41.17
CA LEU A 5 99.47 -42.75 39.83
C LEU A 5 98.78 -44.13 39.85
N PRO A 6 98.09 -44.52 38.75
CA PRO A 6 97.57 -45.87 38.58
C PRO A 6 98.67 -46.93 38.76
N HIS A 7 98.32 -48.09 39.30
CA HIS A 7 99.28 -49.15 39.64
C HIS A 7 100.12 -49.62 38.43
N THR A 8 99.62 -49.45 37.21
CA THR A 8 100.33 -49.74 35.95
C THR A 8 101.40 -48.72 35.57
N LEU A 9 101.37 -47.52 36.16
CA LEU A 9 102.30 -46.41 35.90
C LEU A 9 103.19 -46.09 37.12
N ALA A 10 103.01 -46.80 38.23
CA ALA A 10 103.72 -46.56 39.48
C ALA A 10 105.25 -46.75 39.37
N GLU A 11 105.70 -47.72 38.55
CA GLU A 11 107.12 -48.01 38.26
C GLU A 11 107.62 -47.42 36.93
N ALA A 12 106.78 -46.68 36.20
CA ALA A 12 107.13 -46.15 34.89
C ALA A 12 108.24 -45.08 34.96
N GLY A 13 109.12 -45.11 33.96
CA GLY A 13 110.17 -44.11 33.77
C GLY A 13 109.63 -42.74 33.32
N PRO A 14 110.41 -41.66 33.46
CA PRO A 14 109.97 -40.31 33.14
C PRO A 14 109.48 -40.16 31.69
N GLU A 15 110.15 -40.78 30.73
CA GLU A 15 109.79 -40.73 29.30
C GLU A 15 108.45 -41.42 29.00
N GLN A 16 108.16 -42.54 29.67
CA GLN A 16 106.89 -43.26 29.53
C GLN A 16 105.72 -42.46 30.12
N LEU A 17 105.93 -41.81 31.28
CA LEU A 17 104.92 -40.94 31.88
C LEU A 17 104.62 -39.73 30.98
N SER A 18 105.63 -39.13 30.35
CA SER A 18 105.45 -38.04 29.39
C SER A 18 104.70 -38.46 28.12
N ALA A 19 104.97 -39.67 27.59
CA ALA A 19 104.23 -40.17 26.42
C ALA A 19 102.74 -40.43 26.74
N VAL A 20 102.45 -40.97 27.94
CA VAL A 20 101.07 -41.17 28.42
C VAL A 20 100.36 -39.84 28.64
N GLU A 21 101.03 -38.86 29.26
CA GLU A 21 100.50 -37.50 29.43
C GLU A 21 100.15 -36.85 28.08
N GLN A 22 101.06 -36.94 27.10
CA GLN A 22 100.86 -36.39 25.76
C GLN A 22 99.64 -37.03 25.09
N ARG A 23 99.51 -38.36 25.16
CA ARG A 23 98.36 -39.08 24.61
C ARG A 23 97.05 -38.71 25.29
N LEU A 24 97.03 -38.61 26.62
CA LEU A 24 95.83 -38.18 27.35
C LEU A 24 95.42 -36.74 27.01
N ARG A 25 96.39 -35.84 26.77
CA ARG A 25 96.11 -34.47 26.29
C ARG A 25 95.53 -34.47 24.88
N GLU A 26 96.03 -35.32 23.99
CA GLU A 26 95.49 -35.51 22.63
C GLU A 26 94.06 -36.06 22.69
N ASP A 27 93.82 -37.11 23.50
CA ASP A 27 92.50 -37.72 23.69
C ASP A 27 91.50 -36.72 24.29
N LEU A 28 91.90 -35.91 25.28
CA LEU A 28 91.07 -34.83 25.84
C LEU A 28 90.76 -33.76 24.79
N GLY A 29 91.71 -33.42 23.93
CA GLY A 29 91.50 -32.50 22.81
C GLY A 29 90.50 -33.05 21.78
N ALA A 30 90.62 -34.34 21.44
CA ALA A 30 89.72 -35.04 20.54
C ALA A 30 88.30 -35.15 21.12
N LEU A 31 88.16 -35.47 22.41
CA LEU A 31 86.87 -35.48 23.11
C LEU A 31 86.24 -34.08 23.18
N GLY A 32 87.04 -33.04 23.45
CA GLY A 32 86.56 -31.67 23.41
C GLY A 32 86.09 -31.23 22.02
N ALA A 33 86.77 -31.69 20.96
CA ALA A 33 86.33 -31.47 19.58
C ALA A 33 85.04 -32.24 19.25
N ALA A 34 84.92 -33.49 19.70
CA ALA A 34 83.72 -34.31 19.54
C ALA A 34 82.52 -33.70 20.26
N GLN A 35 82.68 -33.21 21.50
CA GLN A 35 81.63 -32.54 22.26
C GLN A 35 81.14 -31.27 21.56
N ARG A 36 82.05 -30.44 21.02
CA ARG A 36 81.66 -29.25 20.23
C ARG A 36 80.90 -29.64 18.96
N SER A 37 81.33 -30.71 18.29
CA SER A 37 80.64 -31.25 17.11
C SER A 37 79.22 -31.74 17.44
N GLU A 38 79.06 -32.42 18.58
CA GLU A 38 77.75 -32.88 19.08
C GLU A 38 76.83 -31.69 19.43
N GLN A 39 77.33 -30.69 20.14
CA GLN A 39 76.57 -29.47 20.47
C GLN A 39 76.11 -28.73 19.21
N ARG A 40 77.02 -28.60 18.22
CA ARG A 40 76.69 -27.97 16.94
C ARG A 40 75.63 -28.77 16.17
N SER A 41 75.72 -30.11 16.20
CA SER A 41 74.74 -30.99 15.57
C SER A 41 73.36 -30.86 16.23
N ALA A 42 73.31 -30.75 17.56
CA ALA A 42 72.06 -30.54 18.30
C ALA A 42 71.44 -29.15 18.05
N GLU A 43 72.27 -28.11 17.88
CA GLU A 43 71.83 -26.77 17.46
C GLU A 43 71.21 -26.80 16.05
N ILE A 44 71.93 -27.36 15.07
CA ILE A 44 71.43 -27.52 13.69
C ILE A 44 70.13 -28.34 13.69
N GLY A 45 70.03 -29.39 14.51
CA GLY A 45 68.81 -30.19 14.64
C GLY A 45 67.61 -29.38 15.14
N ARG A 46 67.81 -28.48 16.10
CA ARG A 46 66.76 -27.58 16.60
C ARG A 46 66.36 -26.53 15.57
N GLU A 47 67.32 -25.91 14.89
CA GLU A 47 67.07 -24.96 13.81
C GLU A 47 66.27 -25.61 12.67
N ARG A 48 66.68 -26.82 12.25
CA ARG A 48 65.95 -27.60 11.24
C ARG A 48 64.53 -27.91 11.68
N ALA A 49 64.32 -28.34 12.92
CA ALA A 49 62.98 -28.64 13.42
C ALA A 49 62.08 -27.39 13.44
N THR A 50 62.64 -26.20 13.70
CA THR A 50 61.90 -24.94 13.60
C THR A 50 61.55 -24.60 12.15
N LEU A 51 62.53 -24.64 11.25
CA LEU A 51 62.30 -24.39 9.82
C LEU A 51 61.29 -25.37 9.21
N GLU A 52 61.32 -26.63 9.62
CA GLU A 52 60.35 -27.65 9.18
C GLU A 52 58.93 -27.36 9.67
N ARG A 53 58.76 -26.73 10.85
CA ARG A 53 57.43 -26.27 11.31
C ARG A 53 56.98 -25.04 10.53
N GLU A 54 57.85 -24.04 10.40
CA GLU A 54 57.56 -22.81 9.65
C GLU A 54 57.19 -23.11 8.19
N ALA A 55 57.88 -24.06 7.56
CA ALA A 55 57.56 -24.51 6.20
C ALA A 55 56.16 -25.13 6.11
N ARG A 56 55.78 -25.99 7.08
CA ARG A 56 54.43 -26.59 7.11
C ARG A 56 53.35 -25.55 7.31
N ASP A 57 53.56 -24.59 8.22
CA ASP A 57 52.62 -23.51 8.49
C ASP A 57 52.44 -22.62 7.23
N ALA A 58 53.53 -22.34 6.52
CA ALA A 58 53.49 -21.59 5.26
C ALA A 58 52.78 -22.36 4.13
N GLU A 59 52.99 -23.68 4.03
CA GLU A 59 52.30 -24.55 3.07
C GLU A 59 50.79 -24.65 3.36
N GLU A 60 50.38 -24.63 4.62
CA GLU A 60 48.97 -24.54 5.01
C GLU A 60 48.35 -23.21 4.59
N GLN A 61 48.99 -22.08 4.92
CA GLN A 61 48.53 -20.76 4.51
C GLN A 61 48.44 -20.60 2.98
N LEU A 62 49.40 -21.19 2.24
CA LEU A 62 49.38 -21.17 0.78
C LEU A 62 48.19 -21.96 0.22
N ARG A 63 47.89 -23.13 0.80
CA ARG A 63 46.74 -23.95 0.40
C ARG A 63 45.42 -23.22 0.67
N ASP A 64 45.25 -22.67 1.88
CA ASP A 64 44.05 -21.91 2.23
C ASP A 64 43.82 -20.71 1.30
N SER A 65 44.91 -19.99 0.98
CA SER A 65 44.86 -18.85 0.06
C SER A 65 44.52 -19.29 -1.36
N ALA A 66 45.11 -20.39 -1.84
CA ALA A 66 44.81 -20.93 -3.16
C ALA A 66 43.35 -21.40 -3.27
N ASP A 67 42.82 -22.08 -2.26
CA ASP A 67 41.43 -22.54 -2.20
C ASP A 67 40.44 -21.37 -2.14
N TRP A 68 40.80 -20.27 -1.46
CA TRP A 68 40.01 -19.05 -1.46
C TRP A 68 40.04 -18.37 -2.84
N LEU A 69 41.22 -18.18 -3.43
CA LEU A 69 41.40 -17.56 -4.75
C LEU A 69 40.70 -18.36 -5.86
N ALA A 70 40.75 -19.69 -5.79
CA ALA A 70 40.08 -20.57 -6.75
C ALA A 70 38.55 -20.38 -6.75
N ARG A 71 37.94 -20.05 -5.61
CA ARG A 71 36.49 -19.83 -5.46
C ARG A 71 36.06 -18.38 -5.62
N TRP A 72 37.00 -17.44 -5.48
CA TRP A 72 36.71 -16.01 -5.45
C TRP A 72 36.01 -15.53 -6.72
N GLU A 73 36.52 -15.90 -7.90
CA GLU A 73 35.97 -15.44 -9.18
C GLU A 73 34.52 -15.91 -9.38
N ALA A 74 34.22 -17.17 -9.06
CA ALA A 74 32.86 -17.71 -9.11
C ALA A 74 31.93 -17.00 -8.10
N THR A 75 32.43 -16.74 -6.88
CA THR A 75 31.67 -16.03 -5.83
C THR A 75 31.36 -14.59 -6.27
N ARG A 76 32.36 -13.90 -6.83
CA ARG A 76 32.22 -12.54 -7.35
C ARG A 76 31.17 -12.47 -8.44
N THR A 77 31.26 -13.35 -9.45
CA THR A 77 30.30 -13.40 -10.56
C THR A 77 28.88 -13.64 -10.05
N ALA A 78 28.69 -14.61 -9.16
CA ALA A 78 27.37 -14.88 -8.58
C ALA A 78 26.81 -13.69 -7.78
N LEU A 79 27.66 -12.93 -7.07
CA LEU A 79 27.23 -11.73 -6.36
C LEU A 79 26.87 -10.59 -7.32
N VAL A 80 27.65 -10.39 -8.37
CA VAL A 80 27.36 -9.38 -9.42
C VAL A 80 26.03 -9.69 -10.10
N GLU A 81 25.82 -10.93 -10.53
CA GLU A 81 24.54 -11.37 -11.14
C GLU A 81 23.35 -11.13 -10.21
N ARG A 82 23.50 -11.41 -8.91
CA ARG A 82 22.45 -11.15 -7.91
C ARG A 82 22.15 -9.66 -7.75
N VAL A 83 23.17 -8.81 -7.79
CA VAL A 83 23.00 -7.34 -7.74
C VAL A 83 22.28 -6.85 -8.99
N ASP A 84 22.70 -7.30 -10.17
CA ASP A 84 22.08 -6.94 -11.44
C ASP A 84 20.61 -7.35 -11.49
N CYS A 85 20.29 -8.58 -11.07
CA CYS A 85 18.90 -9.05 -10.97
C CYS A 85 18.07 -8.22 -9.97
N ALA A 86 18.65 -7.86 -8.82
CA ALA A 86 17.97 -7.03 -7.82
C ALA A 86 17.69 -5.61 -8.35
N GLN A 87 18.64 -5.02 -9.07
CA GLN A 87 18.47 -3.71 -9.70
C GLN A 87 17.41 -3.74 -10.80
N GLN A 88 17.41 -4.75 -11.66
CA GLN A 88 16.37 -4.93 -12.68
C GLN A 88 14.97 -5.09 -12.06
N ALA A 89 14.85 -5.87 -10.99
CA ALA A 89 13.60 -6.04 -10.27
C ALA A 89 13.13 -4.73 -9.62
N ALA A 90 14.04 -3.94 -9.03
CA ALA A 90 13.72 -2.64 -8.46
C ALA A 90 13.22 -1.65 -9.53
N THR A 91 13.89 -1.56 -10.67
CA THR A 91 13.45 -0.72 -11.79
C THR A 91 12.07 -1.14 -12.31
N LEU A 92 11.81 -2.45 -12.45
CA LEU A 92 10.48 -2.93 -12.85
C LEU A 92 9.41 -2.59 -11.81
N ALA A 93 9.72 -2.71 -10.52
CA ALA A 93 8.80 -2.37 -9.45
C ALA A 93 8.42 -0.88 -9.48
N GLU A 94 9.40 0.02 -9.69
CA GLU A 94 9.15 1.46 -9.84
C GLU A 94 8.29 1.77 -11.07
N GLN A 95 8.58 1.15 -12.22
CA GLN A 95 7.77 1.29 -13.44
C GLN A 95 6.31 0.84 -13.21
N LEU A 96 6.11 -0.29 -12.53
CA LEU A 96 4.77 -0.78 -12.21
C LEU A 96 4.06 0.11 -11.18
N ALA A 97 4.77 0.61 -10.17
CA ALA A 97 4.22 1.55 -9.20
C ALA A 97 3.73 2.84 -9.87
N GLY A 98 4.50 3.37 -10.83
CA GLY A 98 4.10 4.54 -11.62
C GLY A 98 2.83 4.32 -12.47
N ARG A 99 2.52 3.08 -12.84
CA ARG A 99 1.31 2.73 -13.60
C ARG A 99 0.09 2.42 -12.71
N LEU A 100 0.32 2.11 -11.43
CA LEU A 100 -0.72 1.67 -10.52
C LEU A 100 -1.70 2.79 -10.16
N GLU A 101 -1.19 3.98 -9.82
CA GLU A 101 -2.06 5.11 -9.45
C GLU A 101 -2.95 5.59 -10.60
N PRO A 102 -2.45 5.81 -11.83
CA PRO A 102 -3.31 6.11 -12.97
C PRO A 102 -4.38 5.03 -13.22
N ALA A 103 -4.01 3.74 -13.14
CA ALA A 103 -4.97 2.65 -13.31
C ALA A 103 -6.05 2.64 -12.21
N ARG A 104 -5.70 2.96 -10.96
CA ARG A 104 -6.65 3.11 -9.85
C ARG A 104 -7.60 4.29 -10.06
N LEU A 105 -7.08 5.42 -10.53
CA LEU A 105 -7.89 6.59 -10.85
C LEU A 105 -8.92 6.28 -11.94
N HIS A 106 -8.50 5.65 -13.05
CA HIS A 106 -9.42 5.26 -14.13
C HIS A 106 -10.47 4.26 -13.63
N LEU A 107 -10.09 3.28 -12.81
CA LEU A 107 -11.05 2.31 -12.24
C LEU A 107 -12.09 3.01 -11.34
N ASN A 108 -11.65 3.95 -10.51
CA ASN A 108 -12.56 4.70 -9.64
C ASN A 108 -13.49 5.62 -10.44
N ALA A 109 -12.99 6.27 -11.49
CA ALA A 109 -13.79 7.08 -12.41
C ALA A 109 -14.85 6.23 -13.12
N ALA A 110 -14.47 5.05 -13.65
CA ALA A 110 -15.39 4.12 -14.28
C ALA A 110 -16.49 3.63 -13.31
N ARG A 111 -16.12 3.24 -12.09
CA ARG A 111 -17.09 2.84 -11.04
C ARG A 111 -18.02 3.98 -10.65
N ARG A 112 -17.50 5.21 -10.57
CA ARG A 112 -18.31 6.39 -10.25
C ARG A 112 -19.31 6.68 -11.37
N ARG A 113 -18.88 6.58 -12.62
CA ARG A 113 -19.76 6.68 -13.79
C ARG A 113 -20.88 5.65 -13.72
N ASP A 114 -20.55 4.36 -13.51
CA ASP A 114 -21.55 3.28 -13.47
C ASP A 114 -22.56 3.47 -12.32
N ALA A 115 -22.12 3.98 -11.17
CA ALA A 115 -23.02 4.33 -10.07
C ALA A 115 -23.95 5.52 -10.41
N LEU A 116 -23.43 6.52 -11.12
CA LEU A 116 -24.20 7.68 -11.57
C LEU A 116 -25.17 7.33 -12.71
N ASP A 117 -24.81 6.37 -13.56
CA ASP A 117 -25.72 5.77 -14.56
C ASP A 117 -26.95 5.17 -13.86
N ALA A 118 -26.74 4.31 -12.87
CA ALA A 118 -27.84 3.71 -12.11
C ALA A 118 -28.69 4.75 -11.35
N GLU A 119 -28.06 5.78 -10.78
CA GLU A 119 -28.79 6.88 -10.13
C GLU A 119 -29.62 7.70 -11.12
N ALA A 120 -29.09 7.94 -12.33
CA ALA A 120 -29.81 8.65 -13.39
C ALA A 120 -31.03 7.85 -13.85
N GLU A 121 -30.88 6.55 -14.10
CA GLU A 121 -32.00 5.67 -14.48
C GLU A 121 -33.11 5.67 -13.41
N HIS A 122 -32.73 5.61 -12.13
CA HIS A 122 -33.70 5.68 -11.05
C HIS A 122 -34.42 7.04 -10.98
N ALA A 123 -33.68 8.14 -11.07
CA ALA A 123 -34.25 9.49 -11.04
C ALA A 123 -35.12 9.77 -12.27
N GLU A 124 -34.81 9.19 -13.44
CA GLU A 124 -35.64 9.26 -14.64
C GLU A 124 -36.98 8.54 -14.45
N GLY A 125 -36.96 7.35 -13.85
CA GLY A 125 -38.20 6.62 -13.50
C GLY A 125 -39.06 7.35 -12.46
N GLU A 126 -38.42 7.90 -11.43
CA GLU A 126 -39.10 8.72 -10.41
C GLU A 126 -39.71 9.99 -11.04
N LEU A 127 -38.97 10.66 -11.92
CA LEU A 127 -39.44 11.85 -12.62
C LEU A 127 -40.65 11.56 -13.52
N LEU A 128 -40.65 10.43 -14.22
CA LEU A 128 -41.79 10.01 -15.03
C LEU A 128 -43.03 9.83 -14.16
N SER A 129 -42.91 9.12 -13.04
CA SER A 129 -44.02 8.91 -12.09
C SER A 129 -44.55 10.22 -11.51
N LEU A 130 -43.65 11.12 -11.09
CA LEU A 130 -44.03 12.43 -10.54
C LEU A 130 -44.65 13.36 -11.60
N ARG A 131 -44.25 13.24 -12.88
CA ARG A 131 -44.91 13.94 -13.99
C ARG A 131 -46.35 13.49 -14.15
N GLU A 132 -46.59 12.18 -14.12
CA GLU A 132 -47.95 11.63 -14.19
C GLU A 132 -48.80 12.10 -12.99
N GLU A 133 -48.26 12.06 -11.77
CA GLU A 133 -48.94 12.56 -10.56
C GLU A 133 -49.26 14.06 -10.65
N SER A 134 -48.31 14.89 -11.09
CA SER A 134 -48.49 16.33 -11.26
C SER A 134 -49.56 16.64 -12.31
N THR A 135 -49.55 15.94 -13.45
CA THR A 135 -50.58 16.07 -14.49
C THR A 135 -51.96 15.69 -13.95
N ALA A 136 -52.08 14.54 -13.26
CA ALA A 136 -53.35 14.11 -12.68
C ALA A 136 -53.86 15.08 -11.59
N ALA A 137 -52.98 15.59 -10.74
CA ALA A 137 -53.34 16.59 -9.73
C ALA A 137 -53.80 17.91 -10.36
N ARG A 138 -53.13 18.34 -11.45
CA ARG A 138 -53.53 19.52 -12.23
C ARG A 138 -54.90 19.35 -12.86
N GLU A 139 -55.13 18.22 -13.54
CA GLU A 139 -56.42 17.89 -14.13
C GLU A 139 -57.52 17.91 -13.07
N ARG A 140 -57.29 17.26 -11.92
CA ARG A 140 -58.26 17.24 -10.82
C ARG A 140 -58.56 18.63 -10.26
N TRP A 141 -57.54 19.46 -10.10
CA TRP A 141 -57.74 20.84 -9.66
C TRP A 141 -58.55 21.64 -10.68
N LEU A 142 -58.25 21.51 -11.98
CA LEU A 142 -58.98 22.19 -13.05
C LEU A 142 -60.45 21.73 -13.13
N GLU A 143 -60.71 20.44 -12.99
CA GLU A 143 -62.07 19.88 -12.91
C GLU A 143 -62.86 20.49 -11.75
N LEU A 144 -62.27 20.55 -10.55
CA LEU A 144 -62.92 21.10 -9.36
C LEU A 144 -63.13 22.61 -9.48
N LYS A 145 -62.15 23.33 -10.04
CA LYS A 145 -62.27 24.75 -10.34
C LYS A 145 -63.41 25.02 -11.31
N GLU A 146 -63.51 24.24 -12.39
CA GLU A 146 -64.60 24.37 -13.35
C GLU A 146 -65.97 24.01 -12.73
N ALA A 147 -66.04 22.94 -11.93
CA ALA A 147 -67.26 22.55 -11.22
C ALA A 147 -67.73 23.63 -10.24
N ARG A 148 -66.80 24.26 -9.51
CA ARG A 148 -67.11 25.39 -8.62
C ARG A 148 -67.59 26.60 -9.41
N LEU A 149 -66.93 26.96 -10.52
CA LEU A 149 -67.36 28.05 -11.39
C LEU A 149 -68.78 27.83 -11.93
N ARG A 150 -69.15 26.59 -12.29
CA ARG A 150 -70.53 26.23 -12.66
C ARG A 150 -71.52 26.36 -11.49
N GLY A 151 -71.06 26.20 -10.25
CA GLY A 151 -71.84 26.31 -9.02
C GLY A 151 -71.81 27.69 -8.33
N ILE A 152 -71.10 28.68 -8.88
CA ILE A 152 -70.78 29.94 -8.19
C ILE A 152 -72.00 30.75 -7.78
N ALA A 153 -73.09 30.66 -8.56
CA ALA A 153 -74.33 31.35 -8.25
C ALA A 153 -74.95 30.87 -6.92
N ALA A 154 -74.82 29.58 -6.60
CA ALA A 154 -75.29 29.02 -5.34
C ALA A 154 -74.40 29.47 -4.15
N GLU A 155 -73.07 29.49 -4.36
CA GLU A 155 -72.11 29.97 -3.35
C GLU A 155 -72.35 31.45 -3.00
N LEU A 156 -72.57 32.29 -4.01
CA LEU A 156 -72.89 33.71 -3.82
C LEU A 156 -74.26 33.91 -3.16
N ALA A 157 -75.22 33.04 -3.46
CA ALA A 157 -76.57 33.11 -2.90
C ALA A 157 -76.60 32.74 -1.40
N GLU A 158 -75.69 31.90 -0.93
CA GLU A 158 -75.55 31.56 0.50
C GLU A 158 -75.14 32.76 1.36
N ALA A 159 -74.44 33.73 0.78
CA ALA A 159 -74.03 34.97 1.45
C ALA A 159 -75.12 36.05 1.47
N LEU A 160 -76.30 35.82 0.88
CA LEU A 160 -77.38 36.80 0.84
C LEU A 160 -78.08 36.93 2.20
N VAL A 161 -78.23 38.17 2.66
CA VAL A 161 -78.99 38.52 3.88
C VAL A 161 -80.23 39.32 3.47
N ALA A 162 -81.40 38.89 3.93
CA ALA A 162 -82.66 39.55 3.61
C ALA A 162 -82.64 41.04 4.00
N GLY A 163 -82.98 41.91 3.04
CA GLY A 163 -83.01 43.37 3.25
C GLY A 163 -81.66 44.08 3.14
N GLN A 164 -80.54 43.36 2.93
CA GLN A 164 -79.24 43.96 2.63
C GLN A 164 -78.97 43.98 1.13
N ALA A 165 -78.32 45.03 0.65
CA ALA A 165 -77.93 45.15 -0.76
C ALA A 165 -76.91 44.05 -1.14
N CYS A 166 -77.22 43.28 -2.17
CA CYS A 166 -76.32 42.27 -2.71
C CYS A 166 -75.04 42.89 -3.26
N THR A 167 -73.90 42.25 -2.98
CA THR A 167 -72.57 42.70 -3.40
C THR A 167 -72.32 42.61 -4.90
N VAL A 168 -73.12 41.85 -5.64
CA VAL A 168 -72.98 41.66 -7.10
C VAL A 168 -73.84 42.62 -7.90
N CYS A 169 -75.13 42.76 -7.55
CA CYS A 169 -76.11 43.53 -8.32
C CYS A 169 -76.71 44.73 -7.58
N GLY A 170 -76.50 44.87 -6.26
CA GLY A 170 -77.03 45.95 -5.44
C GLY A 170 -78.49 45.79 -4.96
N SER A 171 -79.21 44.73 -5.38
CA SER A 171 -80.62 44.50 -4.97
C SER A 171 -80.74 44.00 -3.52
N ALA A 172 -81.79 44.42 -2.81
CA ALA A 172 -82.15 43.93 -1.47
C ALA A 172 -83.06 42.68 -1.47
N GLU A 173 -83.57 42.27 -2.65
CA GLU A 173 -84.52 41.17 -2.80
C GLU A 173 -84.06 40.12 -3.82
N HIS A 174 -84.13 38.84 -3.43
CA HIS A 174 -83.83 37.67 -4.26
C HIS A 174 -84.88 36.58 -3.99
N PRO A 175 -86.00 36.54 -4.72
CA PRO A 175 -87.13 35.65 -4.41
C PRO A 175 -86.87 34.16 -4.72
N ALA A 176 -85.88 33.84 -5.55
CA ALA A 176 -85.48 32.48 -5.89
C ALA A 176 -83.94 32.36 -5.93
N PRO A 177 -83.25 32.42 -4.78
CA PRO A 177 -81.80 32.29 -4.73
C PRO A 177 -81.37 30.91 -5.23
N ALA A 178 -80.25 30.86 -5.96
CA ALA A 178 -79.68 29.62 -6.45
C ALA A 178 -79.32 28.71 -5.27
N ARG A 179 -79.55 27.40 -5.43
CA ARG A 179 -79.23 26.39 -4.40
C ARG A 179 -78.11 25.48 -4.88
N PRO A 180 -77.24 25.01 -3.99
CA PRO A 180 -76.18 24.08 -4.36
C PRO A 180 -76.80 22.77 -4.88
N ALA A 181 -76.32 22.32 -6.04
CA ALA A 181 -76.66 21.00 -6.56
C ALA A 181 -75.97 19.90 -5.74
N PRO A 182 -76.48 18.65 -5.73
CA PRO A 182 -75.78 17.52 -5.14
C PRO A 182 -74.35 17.39 -5.72
N GLY A 183 -73.33 17.32 -4.86
CA GLY A 183 -71.93 17.31 -5.29
C GLY A 183 -71.33 18.69 -5.60
N HIS A 184 -71.93 19.77 -5.09
CA HIS A 184 -71.34 21.11 -5.16
C HIS A 184 -69.90 21.12 -4.61
N VAL A 185 -68.99 21.71 -5.38
CA VAL A 185 -67.59 21.88 -5.00
C VAL A 185 -67.45 23.24 -4.34
N ASP A 186 -67.06 23.24 -3.07
CA ASP A 186 -66.79 24.46 -2.32
C ASP A 186 -65.36 24.99 -2.54
N ARG A 187 -65.10 26.18 -2.02
CA ARG A 187 -63.78 26.81 -2.09
C ARG A 187 -62.68 25.96 -1.43
N ALA A 188 -62.99 25.30 -0.31
CA ALA A 188 -62.03 24.49 0.42
C ALA A 188 -61.57 23.26 -0.37
N ALA A 189 -62.47 22.64 -1.14
CA ALA A 189 -62.16 21.52 -2.03
C ALA A 189 -61.27 21.95 -3.20
N GLU A 190 -61.53 23.11 -3.82
CA GLU A 190 -60.65 23.70 -4.85
C GLU A 190 -59.26 23.99 -4.28
N ASP A 191 -59.19 24.69 -3.14
CA ASP A 191 -57.93 25.09 -2.52
C ASP A 191 -57.10 23.87 -2.07
N SER A 192 -57.74 22.80 -1.55
CA SER A 192 -57.08 21.54 -1.22
C SER A 192 -56.51 20.84 -2.47
N ALA A 193 -57.22 20.84 -3.58
CA ALA A 193 -56.74 20.27 -4.83
C ALA A 193 -55.59 21.09 -5.43
N HIS A 194 -55.67 22.42 -5.34
CA HIS A 194 -54.59 23.32 -5.73
C HIS A 194 -53.32 23.06 -4.91
N ALA A 195 -53.43 22.93 -3.58
CA ALA A 195 -52.29 22.62 -2.73
C ALA A 195 -51.64 21.26 -3.06
N ARG A 196 -52.43 20.24 -3.42
CA ARG A 196 -51.90 18.95 -3.88
C ARG A 196 -51.15 19.06 -5.21
N TYR A 197 -51.67 19.85 -6.14
CA TYR A 197 -51.00 20.15 -7.41
C TYR A 197 -49.66 20.84 -7.17
N GLU A 198 -49.63 21.92 -6.38
CA GLU A 198 -48.39 22.64 -6.04
C GLU A 198 -47.36 21.70 -5.38
N GLN A 199 -47.78 20.84 -4.44
CA GLN A 199 -46.89 19.86 -3.82
C GLN A 199 -46.35 18.81 -4.82
N ALA A 200 -47.13 18.45 -5.83
CA ALA A 200 -46.68 17.54 -6.89
C ALA A 200 -45.69 18.23 -7.84
N GLU A 201 -45.94 19.50 -8.18
CA GLU A 201 -45.00 20.34 -8.96
C GLU A 201 -43.66 20.50 -8.24
N GLU A 202 -43.67 20.80 -6.94
CA GLU A 202 -42.47 20.98 -6.13
C GLU A 202 -41.62 19.71 -6.10
N ARG A 203 -42.26 18.55 -5.88
CA ARG A 203 -41.60 17.24 -5.90
C ARG A 203 -41.01 16.93 -7.27
N ARG A 204 -41.78 17.13 -8.35
CA ARG A 204 -41.28 16.97 -9.71
C ARG A 204 -40.05 17.85 -9.96
N ALA A 205 -40.13 19.13 -9.64
CA ALA A 205 -39.05 20.08 -9.85
C ALA A 205 -37.80 19.73 -9.03
N ALA A 206 -37.95 19.15 -7.84
CA ALA A 206 -36.84 18.67 -7.03
C ALA A 206 -36.10 17.51 -7.71
N VAL A 207 -36.83 16.53 -8.24
CA VAL A 207 -36.23 15.39 -8.95
C VAL A 207 -35.63 15.82 -10.28
N GLU A 208 -36.23 16.78 -11.00
CA GLU A 208 -35.62 17.36 -12.22
C GLU A 208 -34.25 18.00 -11.94
N ARG A 209 -34.14 18.76 -10.84
CA ARG A 209 -32.84 19.34 -10.42
C ARG A 209 -31.84 18.25 -10.04
N LYS A 210 -32.27 17.22 -9.32
CA LYS A 210 -31.41 16.07 -8.96
C LYS A 210 -30.90 15.37 -10.21
N LEU A 211 -31.77 15.05 -11.16
CA LEU A 211 -31.41 14.38 -12.40
C LEU A 211 -30.41 15.21 -13.23
N ALA A 212 -30.59 16.53 -13.30
CA ALA A 212 -29.63 17.42 -13.96
C ALA A 212 -28.23 17.34 -13.32
N ALA A 213 -28.15 17.40 -11.99
CA ALA A 213 -26.89 17.31 -11.26
C ALA A 213 -26.21 15.93 -11.43
N VAL A 214 -26.98 14.83 -11.42
CA VAL A 214 -26.45 13.48 -11.64
C VAL A 214 -25.88 13.34 -13.06
N ARG A 215 -26.57 13.88 -14.07
CA ARG A 215 -26.10 13.86 -15.47
C ARG A 215 -24.83 14.67 -15.67
N GLU A 216 -24.69 15.81 -15.01
CA GLU A 216 -23.47 16.62 -15.02
C GLU A 216 -22.30 15.85 -14.37
N ALA A 217 -22.49 15.35 -13.15
CA ALA A 217 -21.47 14.55 -12.46
C ALA A 217 -21.07 13.29 -13.25
N ARG A 218 -22.02 12.69 -13.98
CA ARG A 218 -21.75 11.53 -14.85
C ARG A 218 -20.87 11.91 -16.03
N ALA A 219 -21.12 13.05 -16.66
CA ALA A 219 -20.30 13.53 -17.77
C ALA A 219 -18.86 13.79 -17.32
N GLU A 220 -18.68 14.39 -16.13
CA GLU A 220 -17.36 14.59 -15.52
C GLU A 220 -16.66 13.24 -15.24
N ALA A 221 -17.36 12.29 -14.63
CA ALA A 221 -16.80 10.96 -14.35
C ALA A 221 -16.45 10.19 -15.63
N ALA A 222 -17.23 10.34 -16.70
CA ALA A 222 -16.96 9.72 -18.00
C ALA A 222 -15.76 10.37 -18.71
N ALA A 223 -15.50 11.66 -18.52
CA ALA A 223 -14.32 12.33 -19.06
C ALA A 223 -13.02 11.96 -18.33
N ALA A 224 -13.13 11.52 -17.07
CA ALA A 224 -12.00 11.12 -16.24
C ALA A 224 -11.65 9.61 -16.28
N ALA A 225 -12.50 8.80 -16.94
CA ALA A 225 -12.37 7.34 -17.07
C ALA A 225 -11.67 6.94 -18.37
#